data_AF-A0A9W8V036-F1
#
_entry.id   AF-A0A9W8V036-F1
#
_cell.length_a   1.000
_cell.length_b   1.000
_cell.length_c   1.000
_cell.angle_alpha   90.00
_cell.angle_beta   90.00
_cell.angle_gamma   90.00
#
_symmetry.space_group_name_H-M   'P 1'
#
loop_
_entity.id
_entity.type
_entity.pdbx_description
1 polymer ?
#
loop_
_entity_poly.entity_id
_entity_poly.type
_entity_poly.pdbx_seq_one_letter_code
_entity_poly.pdbx_strand_id
1 'polypeptide(L)'
;MVPYMSQGAAMAVEDGAALAEALSNINSKQQVPEALHLFEKERMDRSYAMQAASLVNGKLWHFPDGPQQQARDLGMRAEVEGRPFVESTNQWSDPTTQIWAYGYDAEKAVREQWRRTEKQQPVESAL
;
A
#
# COMPACT_ATOMS: atom_id res chain seq x y z
N MET A 1 8.54 -6.14 -8.44
CA MET A 1 8.13 -4.75 -8.73
C MET A 1 9.26 -3.96 -9.35
N VAL A 2 8.96 -2.90 -10.12
CA VAL A 2 10.03 -1.98 -10.60
C VAL A 2 10.56 -1.14 -9.42
N PRO A 3 11.84 -0.73 -9.42
CA PRO A 3 12.50 -0.24 -8.20
C PRO A 3 12.29 1.25 -7.89
N TYR A 4 11.34 1.94 -8.53
CA TYR A 4 11.22 3.41 -8.43
C TYR A 4 10.50 3.91 -7.17
N MET A 5 9.94 3.02 -6.35
CA MET A 5 9.52 3.34 -4.97
C MET A 5 10.38 2.63 -3.91
N SER A 6 11.30 1.74 -4.32
CA SER A 6 12.12 0.91 -3.43
C SER A 6 11.33 0.10 -2.37
N GLN A 7 10.10 -0.33 -2.69
CA GLN A 7 9.22 -1.02 -1.76
C GLN A 7 9.17 -2.55 -1.93
N GLY A 8 10.05 -3.14 -2.76
CA GLY A 8 10.04 -4.58 -3.06
C GLY A 8 10.06 -5.46 -1.82
N ALA A 9 11.09 -5.26 -0.99
CA ALA A 9 11.27 -6.02 0.23
C ALA A 9 10.26 -5.63 1.32
N ALA A 10 9.94 -4.34 1.44
CA ALA A 10 8.98 -3.85 2.43
C ALA A 10 7.60 -4.49 2.24
N MET A 11 7.14 -4.62 0.99
CA MET A 11 5.89 -5.30 0.66
C MET A 11 5.88 -6.77 1.10
N ALA A 12 6.98 -7.50 0.94
CA ALA A 12 7.08 -8.88 1.42
C ALA A 12 7.07 -8.97 2.96
N VAL A 13 7.64 -7.98 3.66
CA VAL A 13 7.56 -7.88 5.13
C VAL A 13 6.11 -7.60 5.57
N GLU A 14 5.43 -6.67 4.90
CA GLU A 14 4.00 -6.41 5.13
C GLU A 14 3.16 -7.67 4.89
N ASP A 15 3.44 -8.45 3.83
CA ASP A 15 2.74 -9.71 3.54
C ASP A 15 2.92 -10.73 4.67
N GLY A 16 4.13 -10.84 5.24
CA GLY A 16 4.38 -11.70 6.40
C GLY A 16 3.55 -11.32 7.62
N ALA A 17 3.49 -10.03 7.94
CA ALA A 17 2.71 -9.51 9.06
C ALA A 17 1.20 -9.70 8.84
N ALA A 18 0.70 -9.37 7.66
CA ALA A 18 -0.70 -9.54 7.29
C ALA A 18 -1.16 -11.00 7.33
N LEU A 19 -0.34 -11.93 6.81
CA LEU A 19 -0.65 -13.35 6.83
C LEU A 19 -0.69 -13.89 8.27
N ALA A 20 0.28 -13.50 9.10
CA ALA A 20 0.32 -13.89 10.51
C ALA A 20 -0.92 -13.38 11.26
N GLU A 21 -1.30 -12.12 11.05
CA GLU A 21 -2.51 -11.55 11.62
C GLU A 21 -3.76 -12.30 11.16
N ALA A 22 -3.92 -12.57 9.86
CA ALA A 22 -5.09 -13.27 9.33
C ALA A 22 -5.25 -14.65 9.97
N LEU A 23 -4.15 -15.41 10.07
CA LEU A 23 -4.15 -16.73 10.70
C LEU A 23 -4.32 -16.67 12.21
N SER A 24 -3.93 -15.58 12.88
CA SER A 24 -4.10 -15.44 14.33
C SER A 24 -5.56 -15.29 14.77
N ASN A 25 -6.46 -14.89 13.86
CA ASN A 25 -7.88 -14.67 14.14
C ASN A 25 -8.74 -15.95 13.99
N ILE A 26 -8.18 -17.07 13.51
CA ILE A 26 -8.94 -18.31 13.32
C ILE A 26 -9.04 -19.11 14.62
N ASN A 27 -10.18 -19.75 14.85
CA ASN A 27 -10.41 -20.65 15.99
C ASN A 27 -10.33 -22.13 15.61
N SER A 28 -10.29 -22.43 14.31
CA SER A 28 -10.20 -23.80 13.79
C SER A 28 -9.51 -23.87 12.44
N LYS A 29 -8.99 -25.04 12.08
CA LYS A 29 -8.32 -25.26 10.78
C LYS A 29 -9.25 -25.09 9.59
N GLN A 30 -10.56 -25.23 9.79
CA GLN A 30 -11.59 -25.08 8.77
C GLN A 30 -11.70 -23.64 8.27
N GLN A 31 -11.25 -22.65 9.06
CA GLN A 31 -11.26 -21.23 8.71
C GLN A 31 -10.00 -20.77 7.96
N VAL A 32 -9.00 -21.65 7.75
CA VAL A 32 -7.79 -21.30 7.00
C VAL A 32 -8.11 -20.77 5.59
N PRO A 33 -8.99 -21.39 4.78
CA PRO A 33 -9.33 -20.84 3.47
C PRO A 33 -9.90 -19.43 3.51
N GLU A 34 -10.72 -19.12 4.53
CA GLU A 34 -11.28 -17.79 4.74
C GLU A 34 -10.19 -16.77 5.10
N ALA A 35 -9.29 -17.12 6.01
CA ALA A 35 -8.15 -16.28 6.38
C ALA A 35 -7.21 -16.00 5.21
N LEU A 36 -6.90 -17.02 4.41
CA LEU A 36 -6.07 -16.85 3.22
C LEU A 36 -6.75 -16.00 2.15
N HIS A 37 -8.06 -16.13 1.96
CA HIS A 37 -8.79 -15.31 1.00
C HIS A 37 -8.82 -13.84 1.42
N LEU A 38 -9.00 -13.56 2.72
CA LEU A 38 -8.98 -12.21 3.24
C LEU A 38 -7.59 -11.58 3.12
N PHE A 39 -6.55 -12.33 3.50
CA PHE A 39 -5.16 -11.94 3.28
C PHE A 39 -4.90 -11.60 1.81
N GLU A 40 -5.23 -12.51 0.89
CA GLU A 40 -5.03 -12.33 -0.54
C GLU A 40 -5.72 -11.05 -1.03
N LYS A 41 -6.99 -10.86 -0.68
CA LYS A 41 -7.76 -9.69 -1.09
C LYS A 41 -7.12 -8.38 -0.63
N GLU A 42 -6.77 -8.28 0.64
CA GLU A 42 -6.13 -7.06 1.19
C GLU A 42 -4.78 -6.80 0.53
N ARG A 43 -3.93 -7.83 0.44
CA ARG A 43 -2.56 -7.70 -0.08
C ARG A 43 -2.50 -7.51 -1.58
N MET A 44 -3.45 -8.05 -2.34
CA MET A 44 -3.57 -7.74 -3.76
C MET A 44 -3.81 -6.24 -3.96
N ASP A 45 -4.84 -5.66 -3.33
CA ASP A 45 -5.14 -4.23 -3.52
C ASP A 45 -3.94 -3.35 -3.15
N ARG A 46 -3.31 -3.63 -2.01
CA ARG A 46 -2.13 -2.89 -1.53
C ARG A 46 -0.91 -3.03 -2.45
N SER A 47 -0.59 -4.25 -2.88
CA SER A 47 0.58 -4.49 -3.74
C SER A 47 0.43 -3.96 -5.15
N TYR A 48 -0.78 -4.02 -5.72
CA TYR A 48 -1.07 -3.42 -7.02
C TYR A 48 -0.94 -1.90 -6.97
N ALA A 49 -1.46 -1.25 -5.91
CA ALA A 49 -1.34 0.19 -5.75
C ALA A 49 0.13 0.62 -5.62
N MET A 50 0.95 -0.10 -4.86
CA MET A 50 2.39 0.18 -4.73
C MET A 50 3.15 -0.02 -6.05
N GLN A 51 2.85 -1.10 -6.78
CA GLN A 51 3.42 -1.34 -8.11
C GLN A 51 3.04 -0.23 -9.10
N ALA A 52 1.80 0.24 -9.08
CA ALA A 52 1.32 1.33 -9.92
C ALA A 52 2.04 2.65 -9.60
N ALA A 53 2.15 3.01 -8.32
CA ALA A 53 2.91 4.18 -7.87
C ALA A 53 4.38 4.11 -8.35
N SER A 54 5.00 2.94 -8.24
CA SER A 54 6.37 2.71 -8.75
C SER A 54 6.48 2.89 -10.26
N LEU A 55 5.52 2.41 -11.04
CA LEU A 55 5.50 2.65 -12.50
C LEU A 55 5.34 4.13 -12.85
N VAL A 56 4.48 4.85 -12.12
CA VAL A 56 4.30 6.30 -12.29
C VAL A 56 5.59 7.04 -11.96
N ASN A 57 6.24 6.71 -10.84
CA ASN A 57 7.48 7.39 -10.44
C ASN A 57 8.60 7.15 -11.46
N GLY A 58 8.70 5.92 -11.96
CA GLY A 58 9.61 5.58 -13.05
C GLY A 58 9.40 6.44 -14.29
N LYS A 59 8.15 6.71 -14.69
CA LYS A 59 7.88 7.61 -15.82
C LYS A 59 8.24 9.06 -15.51
N LEU A 60 7.84 9.58 -14.34
CA LEU A 60 8.08 10.96 -13.94
C LEU A 60 9.57 11.32 -13.94
N TRP A 61 10.41 10.42 -13.44
CA TRP A 61 11.86 10.64 -13.38
C TRP A 61 12.53 10.64 -14.76
N HIS A 62 11.96 9.93 -15.73
CA HIS A 62 12.56 9.70 -17.05
C HIS A 62 11.81 10.43 -18.17
N PHE A 63 11.08 11.51 -17.87
CA PHE A 63 10.57 12.35 -18.95
C PHE A 63 11.72 12.87 -19.82
N PRO A 64 11.59 12.82 -21.16
CA PRO A 64 12.55 13.46 -22.03
C PRO A 64 12.48 14.97 -21.83
N ASP A 65 13.58 15.65 -22.17
CA ASP A 65 13.63 17.12 -22.14
C ASP A 65 12.46 17.72 -22.92
N GLY A 66 11.70 18.58 -22.27
CA GLY A 66 10.49 19.15 -22.85
C GLY A 66 9.48 19.66 -21.81
N PRO A 67 8.28 20.06 -22.25
CA PRO A 67 7.29 20.69 -21.38
C PRO A 67 6.89 19.84 -20.16
N GLN A 68 6.77 18.51 -20.31
CA GLN A 68 6.43 17.60 -19.21
C GLN A 68 7.54 17.53 -18.17
N GLN A 69 8.80 17.46 -18.61
CA GLN A 69 9.96 17.47 -17.73
C GLN A 69 10.06 18.80 -16.98
N GLN A 70 9.85 19.94 -17.66
CA GLN A 70 9.84 21.26 -17.02
C GLN A 70 8.72 21.42 -15.97
N ALA A 71 7.53 20.90 -16.26
CA ALA A 71 6.41 20.90 -15.32
C ALA A 71 6.71 20.03 -14.09
N ARG A 72 7.30 18.85 -14.30
CA ARG A 72 7.79 17.98 -13.22
C ARG A 72 8.81 18.72 -12.36
N ASP A 73 9.84 19.31 -12.95
CA ASP A 73 10.90 20.02 -12.24
C ASP A 73 10.37 21.22 -11.44
N LEU A 74 9.42 21.96 -12.00
CA LEU A 74 8.73 23.04 -11.29
C LEU A 74 8.04 22.53 -10.03
N GLY A 75 7.37 21.38 -10.10
CA GLY A 75 6.72 20.73 -8.95
C GLY A 75 7.69 20.21 -7.88
N MET A 76 8.91 19.81 -8.24
CA MET A 76 9.94 19.36 -7.28
C MET A 76 10.76 20.53 -6.70
N ARG A 77 10.62 21.74 -7.23
CA ARG A 77 11.58 22.83 -6.96
C ARG A 77 11.68 23.21 -5.49
N ALA A 78 10.55 23.33 -4.80
CA ALA A 78 10.55 23.68 -3.39
C ALA A 78 11.28 22.62 -2.55
N GLU A 79 11.01 21.34 -2.80
CA GLU A 79 11.72 20.20 -2.18
C GLU A 79 13.23 20.26 -2.45
N VAL A 80 13.64 20.36 -3.72
CA VAL A 80 15.07 20.34 -4.11
C VAL A 80 15.84 21.53 -3.51
N GLU A 81 15.19 22.67 -3.37
CA GLU A 81 15.77 23.87 -2.74
C GLU A 81 15.68 23.86 -1.21
N GLY A 82 15.11 22.82 -0.60
CA GLY A 82 14.94 22.71 0.87
C GLY A 82 13.94 23.72 1.45
N ARG A 83 13.04 24.27 0.62
CA ARG A 83 11.97 25.17 1.07
C ARG A 83 10.79 24.36 1.61
N PRO A 84 9.96 24.92 2.50
CA PRO A 84 8.72 24.28 2.90
C PRO A 84 7.82 23.99 1.69
N PHE A 85 7.25 22.78 1.65
CA PHE A 85 6.32 22.34 0.61
C PHE A 85 5.23 21.45 1.22
N VAL A 86 4.08 21.38 0.56
CA VAL A 86 2.95 20.53 0.94
C VAL A 86 2.68 19.42 -0.07
N GLU A 87 3.25 19.56 -1.27
CA GLU A 87 3.17 18.62 -2.38
C GLU A 87 4.52 18.62 -3.10
N SER A 88 4.86 17.48 -3.70
CA SER A 88 5.94 17.37 -4.67
C SER A 88 5.53 16.44 -5.80
N THR A 89 5.96 16.74 -7.03
CA THR A 89 5.83 15.77 -8.14
C THR A 89 6.75 14.56 -7.95
N ASN A 90 7.72 14.63 -7.03
CA ASN A 90 8.49 13.47 -6.57
C ASN A 90 7.69 12.69 -5.53
N GLN A 91 7.16 11.54 -5.91
CA GLN A 91 6.40 10.67 -4.99
C GLN A 91 7.18 10.25 -3.74
N TRP A 92 8.52 10.24 -3.81
CA TRP A 92 9.35 9.97 -2.63
C TRP A 92 9.31 11.07 -1.58
N SER A 93 9.08 12.31 -1.97
CA SER A 93 9.11 13.45 -1.08
C SER A 93 7.73 14.02 -0.81
N ASP A 94 6.77 13.76 -1.70
CA ASP A 94 5.38 14.14 -1.54
C ASP A 94 4.81 13.64 -0.20
N PRO A 95 4.36 14.54 0.71
CA PRO A 95 3.94 14.14 2.05
C PRO A 95 2.76 13.16 2.05
N THR A 96 1.80 13.35 1.13
CA THR A 96 0.63 12.47 1.01
C THR A 96 1.07 11.06 0.61
N THR A 97 1.95 10.96 -0.38
CA THR A 97 2.48 9.68 -0.85
C THR A 97 3.31 9.00 0.23
N GLN A 98 4.15 9.74 0.98
CA GLN A 98 4.92 9.18 2.09
C GLN A 98 4.02 8.59 3.18
N ILE A 99 2.97 9.32 3.59
CA ILE A 99 2.02 8.86 4.62
C ILE A 99 1.33 7.57 4.14
N TRP A 100 0.85 7.54 2.90
CA TRP A 100 0.21 6.36 2.33
C TRP A 100 1.18 5.17 2.14
N ALA A 101 2.42 5.43 1.72
CA ALA A 101 3.40 4.39 1.43
C ALA A 101 3.98 3.80 2.72
N TYR A 102 4.40 4.64 3.66
CA TYR A 102 5.19 4.26 4.83
C TYR A 102 4.39 4.21 6.14
N GLY A 103 3.22 4.84 6.16
CA GLY A 103 2.28 4.77 7.29
C GLY A 103 1.31 3.59 7.23
N TYR A 104 1.52 2.65 6.30
CA TYR A 104 0.63 1.50 6.14
C TYR A 104 0.82 0.47 7.27
N ASP A 105 -0.28 0.14 7.94
CA ASP A 105 -0.32 -0.89 8.99
C ASP A 105 -1.06 -2.13 8.47
N ALA A 106 -0.28 -3.12 8.03
CA ALA A 106 -0.79 -4.33 7.41
C ALA A 106 -1.59 -5.21 8.39
N GLU A 107 -1.17 -5.30 9.66
CA GLU A 107 -1.89 -6.05 10.68
C GLU A 107 -3.25 -5.40 10.97
N LYS A 108 -3.28 -4.08 11.15
CA LYS A 108 -4.53 -3.35 11.36
C LYS A 108 -5.49 -3.50 10.18
N ALA A 109 -4.99 -3.41 8.95
CA ALA A 109 -5.82 -3.57 7.75
C ALA A 109 -6.53 -4.94 7.71
N VAL A 110 -5.77 -6.02 7.95
CA VAL A 110 -6.32 -7.39 8.02
C VAL A 110 -7.31 -7.52 9.17
N ARG A 111 -6.93 -7.07 10.38
CA ARG A 111 -7.79 -7.15 11.58
C ARG A 111 -9.13 -6.45 11.40
N GLU A 112 -9.12 -5.29 10.75
CA GLU A 112 -10.34 -4.55 10.45
C GLU A 112 -11.20 -5.25 9.41
N GLN A 113 -10.61 -5.83 8.37
CA GLN A 113 -11.35 -6.63 7.40
C GLN A 113 -11.97 -7.88 8.07
N TRP A 114 -11.21 -8.59 8.91
CA TRP A 114 -11.71 -9.78 9.61
C TRP A 114 -12.95 -9.46 10.46
N ARG A 115 -12.88 -8.40 11.27
CA ARG A 115 -14.02 -7.91 12.07
C ARG A 115 -15.23 -7.51 11.24
N ARG A 116 -15.05 -7.07 10.00
CA ARG A 116 -16.17 -6.75 9.09
C ARG A 116 -16.83 -8.03 8.60
N THR A 117 -16.06 -9.07 8.28
CA THR A 117 -16.58 -10.38 7.88
C THR A 117 -17.42 -11.01 8.99
N GLU A 118 -16.93 -11.00 10.24
CA GLU A 118 -17.68 -11.54 11.40
C GLU A 118 -19.03 -10.84 11.61
N LYS A 119 -19.08 -9.51 11.41
CA LYS A 119 -20.32 -8.73 11.53
C LYS A 119 -21.32 -8.97 10.39
N GLN A 120 -20.85 -9.48 9.25
CA GLN A 120 -21.66 -9.74 8.06
C GLN A 120 -22.17 -11.18 8.01
N GLN A 121 -21.68 -12.08 8.86
CA GLN A 121 -22.24 -13.44 8.97
C GLN A 121 -23.65 -13.37 9.62
N PRO A 122 -24.70 -13.86 8.94
CA PRO A 122 -26.03 -13.90 9.52
C PRO A 122 -26.05 -14.80 10.77
N VAL A 123 -26.77 -14.36 11.80
CA VAL A 123 -27.01 -15.12 13.04
C VAL A 123 -27.95 -16.29 12.72
N GLU A 124 -27.45 -17.34 12.08
CA GLU A 124 -28.27 -18.48 11.65
C GLU A 124 -27.72 -19.86 12.05
N SER A 125 -26.88 -19.95 13.08
CA SER A 125 -26.38 -21.24 13.59
C SER A 125 -26.61 -21.49 15.10
N ALA A 126 -27.51 -20.73 15.73
CA ALA A 126 -27.91 -20.97 17.12
C ALA A 126 -29.39 -21.40 17.21
N LEU A 127 -29.74 -22.52 16.56
CA LEU A 127 -30.93 -23.33 16.87
C LEU A 127 -30.61 -24.82 16.69
#